data_AF-A0A6L2K118-F1
#
_entry.id   AF-A0A6L2K118-F1
#
_cell.length_a   1.000
_cell.length_b   1.000
_cell.length_c   1.000
_cell.angle_alpha   90.00
_cell.angle_beta   90.00
_cell.angle_gamma   90.00
#
_symmetry.space_group_name_H-M   'P 1'
#
loop_
_entity.id
_entity.type
_entity.pdbx_description
1 polymer ?
#
loop_
_entity_poly.entity_id
_entity_poly.type
_entity_poly.pdbx_seq_one_letter_code
_entity_poly.pdbx_strand_id
1 'polypeptide(L)'
;MYENFNNDMNSYLMNVDKMAPKRTSTSEAPAMTQAAIRKLVTDIVATALEAQAATMTSTDNLNRNSGPKETLVTRKFTYKEFMSCQPFFLNGTEGAVGLIHWFERTESIFSHSNCTEDCK
;
A
#
# COMPACT_ATOMS: atom_id res chain seq x y z
N MET A 1 -6.50 -54.70 -33.03
CA MET A 1 -5.52 -54.19 -32.05
C MET A 1 -5.89 -52.78 -31.54
N TYR A 2 -7.20 -52.48 -31.39
CA TYR A 2 -7.70 -51.18 -30.92
C TYR A 2 -8.66 -51.30 -29.71
N GLU A 3 -9.07 -52.50 -29.32
CA GLU A 3 -10.00 -52.69 -28.20
C GLU A 3 -9.32 -52.74 -26.83
N ASN A 4 -8.00 -52.90 -26.76
CA ASN A 4 -7.28 -52.94 -25.48
C ASN A 4 -6.98 -51.56 -24.90
N PHE A 5 -6.83 -50.52 -25.74
CA PHE A 5 -6.55 -49.16 -25.26
C PHE A 5 -7.77 -48.52 -24.57
N ASN A 6 -8.98 -48.79 -25.08
CA ASN A 6 -10.20 -48.23 -24.51
C ASN A 6 -10.54 -48.81 -23.13
N ASN A 7 -10.24 -50.09 -22.91
CA ASN A 7 -10.50 -50.72 -21.61
C ASN A 7 -9.54 -50.23 -20.52
N ASP A 8 -8.29 -49.94 -20.88
CA ASP A 8 -7.29 -49.40 -19.95
C ASP A 8 -7.61 -47.96 -19.54
N MET A 9 -8.02 -47.13 -20.51
CA MET A 9 -8.46 -45.75 -20.24
C MET A 9 -9.73 -45.69 -19.38
N ASN A 10 -10.70 -46.59 -19.61
CA ASN A 10 -11.92 -46.66 -18.80
C ASN A 10 -11.64 -47.14 -17.38
N SER A 11 -10.70 -48.08 -17.19
CA SER A 11 -10.23 -48.50 -15.87
C SER A 11 -9.57 -47.34 -15.11
N TYR A 12 -8.72 -46.56 -15.79
CA TYR A 12 -8.09 -45.38 -15.20
C TYR A 12 -9.12 -44.31 -14.77
N LEU A 13 -10.11 -44.01 -15.62
CA LEU A 13 -11.16 -43.04 -15.31
C LEU A 13 -12.02 -43.47 -14.10
N MET A 14 -12.44 -44.73 -14.05
CA MET A 14 -13.26 -45.28 -12.95
C MET A 14 -12.54 -45.30 -11.59
N ASN A 15 -11.20 -45.30 -11.59
CA ASN A 15 -10.40 -45.26 -10.37
C ASN A 15 -10.18 -43.82 -9.84
N VAL A 16 -10.19 -42.80 -10.72
CA VAL A 16 -10.04 -41.38 -10.32
C VAL A 16 -11.29 -40.84 -9.63
N ASP A 17 -12.49 -41.28 -10.05
CA ASP A 17 -13.76 -40.88 -9.43
C ASP A 17 -13.96 -41.46 -8.01
N LYS A 18 -13.11 -42.42 -7.59
CA LYS A 18 -13.25 -43.14 -6.31
C LYS A 18 -12.46 -42.52 -5.15
N MET A 19 -11.85 -41.35 -5.33
CA MET A 19 -11.04 -40.67 -4.32
C MET A 19 -11.87 -39.60 -3.55
N ALA A 20 -12.23 -39.94 -2.32
CA ALA A 20 -12.58 -39.11 -1.14
C ALA A 20 -13.51 -37.86 -1.27
N PRO A 21 -14.45 -37.64 -0.33
CA PRO A 21 -15.26 -36.42 -0.28
C PRO A 21 -14.38 -35.16 -0.15
N LYS A 22 -14.49 -34.26 -1.14
CA LYS A 22 -13.90 -32.93 -1.13
C LYS A 22 -14.49 -32.15 0.06
N ARG A 23 -13.72 -31.95 1.13
CA ARG A 23 -14.11 -31.06 2.23
C ARG A 23 -14.01 -29.63 1.73
N THR A 24 -15.14 -29.07 1.30
CA THR A 24 -15.29 -27.61 1.15
C THR A 24 -15.26 -27.01 2.56
N SER A 25 -14.10 -26.53 2.98
CA SER A 25 -14.03 -25.67 4.15
C SER A 25 -14.37 -24.26 3.69
N THR A 26 -15.66 -23.93 3.70
CA THR A 26 -16.12 -22.54 3.60
C THR A 26 -15.77 -21.87 4.91
N SER A 27 -14.56 -21.32 4.98
CA SER A 27 -14.21 -20.35 6.00
C SER A 27 -14.96 -19.06 5.68
N GLU A 28 -16.06 -18.79 6.38
CA GLU A 28 -16.66 -17.45 6.41
C GLU A 28 -15.70 -16.51 7.15
N ALA A 29 -14.73 -15.97 6.41
CA ALA A 29 -14.05 -14.77 6.84
C ALA A 29 -15.10 -13.66 6.94
N PRO A 30 -15.10 -12.82 7.99
CA PRO A 30 -16.02 -11.69 8.08
C PRO A 30 -15.86 -10.84 6.84
N ALA A 31 -16.90 -10.80 5.99
CA ALA A 31 -16.91 -9.93 4.84
C ALA A 31 -16.85 -8.50 5.36
N MET A 32 -15.70 -7.83 5.22
CA MET A 32 -15.59 -6.41 5.52
C MET A 32 -16.57 -5.66 4.62
N THR A 33 -17.70 -5.26 5.21
CA THR A 33 -18.76 -4.60 4.47
C THR A 33 -18.31 -3.20 4.07
N GLN A 34 -18.84 -2.69 2.96
CA GLN A 34 -18.61 -1.31 2.54
C GLN A 34 -19.01 -0.31 3.65
N ALA A 35 -20.00 -0.65 4.47
CA ALA A 35 -20.42 0.15 5.62
C ALA A 35 -19.32 0.24 6.70
N ALA A 36 -18.63 -0.87 7.00
CA ALA A 36 -17.52 -0.88 7.95
C ALA A 36 -16.35 -0.02 7.48
N ILE A 37 -16.03 -0.08 6.17
CA ILE A 37 -14.98 0.75 5.56
C ILE A 37 -15.35 2.24 5.64
N ARG A 38 -16.59 2.59 5.26
CA ARG A 38 -17.07 3.98 5.34
C ARG A 38 -17.02 4.51 6.76
N LYS A 39 -17.44 3.70 7.74
CA LYS A 39 -17.39 4.06 9.16
C LYS A 39 -15.95 4.34 9.61
N LEU A 40 -15.01 3.47 9.27
CA LEU A 40 -13.61 3.63 9.64
C LEU A 40 -12.99 4.90 9.03
N VAL A 41 -13.32 5.23 7.79
CA VAL A 41 -12.90 6.49 7.15
C VAL A 41 -13.47 7.69 7.90
N THR A 42 -14.77 7.68 8.24
CA THR A 42 -15.40 8.75 9.00
C THR A 42 -14.76 8.94 10.37
N ASP A 43 -14.49 7.85 11.09
CA ASP A 43 -13.89 7.89 12.43
C ASP A 43 -12.46 8.46 12.39
N ILE A 44 -11.65 8.09 11.38
CA ILE A 44 -10.30 8.64 11.19
C ILE A 44 -10.34 10.14 10.90
N VAL A 45 -11.22 10.59 10.00
CA VAL A 45 -11.33 12.01 9.65
C VAL A 45 -11.79 12.84 10.85
N ALA A 46 -12.77 12.35 11.62
CA ALA A 46 -13.23 13.00 12.84
C ALA A 46 -12.10 13.11 13.88
N THR A 47 -11.36 12.02 14.10
CA THR A 47 -10.24 11.98 15.05
C THR A 47 -9.13 12.95 14.66
N ALA A 48 -8.78 13.02 13.36
CA ALA A 48 -7.77 13.95 12.86
C ALA A 48 -8.20 15.42 13.01
N LEU A 49 -9.49 15.72 12.78
CA LEU A 49 -10.03 17.07 12.93
C LEU A 49 -10.01 17.53 14.40
N GLU A 50 -10.41 16.67 15.33
CA GLU A 50 -10.34 16.93 16.77
C GLU A 50 -8.90 17.17 17.25
N ALA A 51 -7.96 16.34 16.78
CA ALA A 51 -6.53 16.52 17.09
C ALA A 51 -6.00 17.87 16.57
N GLN A 52 -6.41 18.27 15.36
CA GLN A 52 -6.04 19.57 14.78
C GLN A 52 -6.62 20.74 15.60
N ALA A 53 -7.89 20.65 16.01
CA ALA A 53 -8.55 21.66 16.82
C ALA A 53 -7.91 21.82 18.21
N ALA A 54 -7.53 20.71 18.87
CA ALA A 54 -6.80 20.73 20.13
C ALA A 54 -5.40 21.37 20.00
N THR A 55 -4.75 21.20 18.85
CA THR A 55 -3.45 21.84 18.60
C THR A 55 -3.60 23.36 18.43
N MET A 56 -4.70 23.81 17.83
CA MET A 56 -4.98 25.24 17.62
C MET A 56 -5.32 26.00 18.91
N THR A 57 -5.97 25.37 19.88
CA THR A 57 -6.27 26.00 21.18
C THR A 57 -5.05 26.12 22.10
N SER A 58 -4.04 25.26 21.92
CA SER A 58 -2.75 25.37 22.64
C SER A 58 -1.91 26.58 22.17
N THR A 59 -2.05 26.98 20.91
CA THR A 59 -1.27 28.10 20.33
C THR A 59 -1.73 29.50 20.74
N ASP A 60 -2.96 29.68 21.23
CA ASP A 60 -3.43 30.99 21.69
C ASP A 60 -2.72 31.45 22.99
N ASN A 61 -2.00 30.54 23.64
CA ASN A 61 -1.31 30.78 24.90
C ASN A 61 0.19 31.07 24.72
N LEU A 62 0.77 30.90 23.52
CA LEU A 62 2.21 31.05 23.30
C LEU A 62 2.56 32.44 22.76
N ASN A 63 2.27 33.43 23.60
CA ASN A 63 2.94 34.71 23.59
C ASN A 63 4.38 34.54 24.12
N ARG A 64 5.38 34.92 23.30
CA ARG A 64 6.81 35.10 23.63
C ARG A 64 7.67 33.85 23.79
N ASN A 65 8.09 33.28 22.65
CA ASN A 65 9.51 32.97 22.33
C ASN A 65 9.59 32.20 21.01
N SER A 66 9.63 32.97 19.91
CA SER A 66 9.95 32.46 18.58
C SER A 66 11.40 31.99 18.53
N GLY A 67 11.66 30.73 18.88
CA GLY A 67 12.66 29.94 18.14
C GLY A 67 12.05 29.56 16.79
N PRO A 68 12.86 29.32 15.73
CA PRO A 68 12.33 28.82 14.48
C PRO A 68 11.65 27.48 14.76
N LYS A 69 10.33 27.51 14.91
CA LYS A 69 9.52 26.33 14.73
C LYS A 69 9.84 25.92 13.30
N GLU A 70 10.46 24.75 13.16
CA GLU A 70 10.46 23.98 11.92
C GLU A 70 8.99 23.75 11.58
N THR A 71 8.41 24.80 11.01
CA THR A 71 7.29 24.75 10.11
C THR A 71 7.75 23.68 9.14
N LEU A 72 7.07 22.55 9.10
CA LEU A 72 7.27 21.59 8.01
C LEU A 72 6.96 22.40 6.76
N VAL A 73 7.99 23.03 6.21
CA VAL A 73 7.92 23.73 4.95
C VAL A 73 7.58 22.59 4.02
N THR A 74 6.32 22.54 3.59
CA THR A 74 5.88 21.66 2.52
C THR A 74 6.73 22.02 1.32
N ARG A 75 7.92 21.44 1.23
CA ARG A 75 8.89 21.68 0.19
C ARG A 75 8.23 21.16 -1.07
N LYS A 76 7.72 22.08 -1.89
CA LYS A 76 7.11 21.73 -3.17
C LYS A 76 8.23 21.28 -4.08
N PHE A 77 8.48 19.98 -4.14
CA PHE A 77 9.39 19.41 -5.12
C PHE A 77 8.68 19.41 -6.47
N THR A 78 9.25 20.11 -7.44
CA THR A 78 8.75 20.09 -8.81
C THR A 78 9.14 18.79 -9.50
N TYR A 79 8.39 18.38 -10.52
CA TYR A 79 8.71 17.17 -11.29
C TYR A 79 10.13 17.23 -11.90
N LYS A 80 10.61 18.42 -12.29
CA LYS A 80 11.95 18.62 -12.84
C LYS A 80 13.04 18.31 -11.81
N GLU A 81 12.86 18.77 -10.58
CA GLU A 81 13.79 18.51 -9.48
C GLU A 81 13.80 17.02 -9.12
N PHE A 82 12.61 16.39 -9.10
CA PHE A 82 12.48 14.95 -8.91
C PHE A 82 13.30 14.16 -9.94
N MET A 83 13.15 14.49 -11.22
CA MET A 83 13.89 13.83 -12.29
C MET A 83 15.40 14.13 -12.25
N SER A 84 15.81 15.28 -11.69
CA SER A 84 17.22 15.66 -11.58
C SER A 84 18.01 14.83 -10.58
N CYS A 85 17.37 14.34 -9.51
CA CYS A 85 18.01 13.42 -8.55
C CYS A 85 18.02 11.95 -9.09
N GLN A 86 17.75 11.75 -10.39
CA GLN A 86 17.82 10.47 -11.13
C GLN A 86 17.04 9.32 -10.45
N PRO A 87 15.70 9.38 -10.46
CA PRO A 87 14.88 8.37 -9.82
C PRO A 87 15.00 7.04 -10.55
N PHE A 88 14.96 5.93 -9.80
CA PHE A 88 14.86 4.61 -10.40
C PHE A 88 13.50 4.46 -11.09
N PHE A 89 13.45 3.74 -12.20
CA PHE A 89 12.19 3.45 -12.89
C PHE A 89 11.52 2.22 -12.28
N LEU A 90 10.19 2.29 -12.09
CA LEU A 90 9.40 1.13 -11.71
C LEU A 90 9.07 0.32 -12.98
N ASN A 91 9.46 -0.95 -12.99
CA ASN A 91 9.00 -1.87 -14.02
C ASN A 91 7.59 -2.33 -13.66
N GLY A 92 6.62 -2.09 -14.55
CA GLY A 92 5.20 -2.31 -14.28
C GLY A 92 4.77 -3.76 -14.00
N THR A 93 5.72 -4.69 -13.90
CA THR A 93 5.50 -6.12 -13.63
C THR A 93 5.46 -6.49 -12.15
N GLU A 94 5.92 -5.61 -11.26
CA GLU A 94 6.15 -5.93 -9.84
C GLU A 94 4.94 -5.63 -8.91
N GLY A 95 3.89 -5.00 -9.44
CA GLY A 95 2.67 -4.70 -8.69
C GLY A 95 2.89 -3.84 -7.44
N ALA A 96 2.09 -4.06 -6.39
CA ALA A 96 2.17 -3.28 -5.15
C ALA A 96 3.53 -3.47 -4.42
N VAL A 97 4.13 -4.66 -4.50
CA VAL A 97 5.43 -4.94 -3.87
C VAL A 97 6.55 -4.15 -4.53
N GLY A 98 6.53 -4.03 -5.87
CA GLY A 98 7.48 -3.17 -6.59
C GLY A 98 7.28 -1.70 -6.28
N LEU A 99 6.03 -1.25 -6.15
CA LEU A 99 5.73 0.14 -5.80
C LEU A 99 6.29 0.51 -4.43
N ILE A 100 6.15 -0.36 -3.42
CA ILE A 100 6.70 -0.14 -2.08
C ILE A 100 8.22 -0.06 -2.13
N HIS A 101 8.88 -1.03 -2.77
CA HIS A 101 10.35 -1.03 -2.91
C HIS A 101 10.86 0.19 -3.70
N TRP A 102 10.08 0.67 -4.67
CA TRP A 102 10.41 1.88 -5.42
C TRP A 102 10.33 3.14 -4.54
N PHE A 103 9.32 3.27 -3.67
CA PHE A 103 9.24 4.35 -2.69
C PHE A 103 10.44 4.34 -1.73
N GLU A 104 10.77 3.19 -1.15
CA GLU A 104 11.93 3.07 -0.25
C GLU A 104 13.25 3.45 -0.93
N ARG A 105 13.45 3.03 -2.18
CA ARG A 105 14.65 3.37 -2.96
C ARG A 105 14.70 4.84 -3.34
N THR A 106 13.57 5.45 -3.70
CA THR A 106 13.52 6.89 -4.04
C THR A 106 13.71 7.78 -2.81
N GLU A 107 13.20 7.40 -1.64
CA GLU A 107 13.50 8.07 -0.37
C GLU A 107 14.99 7.98 0.00
N SER A 108 15.62 6.83 -0.20
CA SER A 108 17.06 6.67 0.03
C SER A 108 17.89 7.54 -0.91
N ILE A 109 17.51 7.66 -2.18
CA ILE A 109 18.21 8.54 -3.13
C ILE A 109 18.02 10.00 -2.75
N PHE A 110 16.84 10.39 -2.28
CA PHE A 110 16.56 11.75 -1.84
C PHE A 110 17.36 12.16 -0.60
N SER A 111 17.56 11.23 0.34
CA SER A 111 18.40 11.47 1.52
C SER A 111 19.90 11.52 1.23
N HIS A 112 20.35 10.82 0.18
CA HIS A 112 21.77 10.74 -0.20
C HIS A 112 22.16 11.71 -1.32
N SER A 113 21.19 12.18 -2.11
CA SER A 113 21.44 13.23 -3.08
C SER A 113 21.70 14.51 -2.27
N ASN A 114 22.85 15.13 -2.49
CA ASN A 114 23.10 16.50 -2.01
C ASN A 114 22.22 17.51 -2.77
N CYS A 115 20.96 17.17 -3.06
CA CYS A 115 19.94 18.06 -3.62
C CYS A 115 19.69 19.12 -2.52
N THR A 116 20.57 20.14 -2.46
CA THR A 116 20.51 21.25 -1.52
C THR A 116 19.13 21.89 -1.57
N GLU A 117 18.74 22.55 -0.49
CA GLU A 117 17.41 23.17 -0.34
C GLU A 117 17.05 24.14 -1.48
N ASP A 118 18.05 24.55 -2.27
CA ASP A 118 18.01 25.49 -3.39
C ASP A 118 17.63 24.90 -4.76
N CYS A 119 17.01 23.73 -4.81
CA CYS A 119 16.23 23.37 -6.00
C CYS A 119 15.07 24.40 -6.13
N LYS A 120 15.14 25.23 -7.16
CA LYS A 120 14.26 26.37 -7.45
C LYS A 120 13.68 26.29 -8.86
#